data_AF-A0A381YJ54-F1
#
_entry.id   AF-A0A381YJ54-F1
#
_cell.length_a   1.000
_cell.length_b   1.000
_cell.length_c   1.000
_cell.angle_alpha   90.00
_cell.angle_beta   90.00
_cell.angle_gamma   90.00
#
_symmetry.space_group_name_H-M   'P 1'
#
loop_
_entity.id
_entity.type
_entity.pdbx_description
1 polymer ?
#
loop_
_entity_poly.entity_id
_entity_poly.type
_entity_poly.pdbx_seq_one_letter_code
_entity_poly.pdbx_strand_id
1 'polypeptide(L)'
;MNKINQTNGQGLVLSKTVLGSLLEGSTISEEGLQKICDRLPELHRGKKAFGRKNSQTTSTLMSLTMIADSPYRQMKQCLSQIDAKRNALIEAHFNIKKDEVRIKRYEKGDDELDKVEAEHIRATMYEVRTSAENAMKEIGMFQDIYDQIRTSHNIPVDWDEEDFEAQEIPHALRMCFRQAIQNIMSSGRVSISTVEYWEQFGVHPIVGEKLTRDYLESVAIEIRDNKLPSVVSMHKFLDHMVETFKDEHKHSLTRIGVDSVVNHQYAYKKAYKEKNK
;
A
#
# COMPACT_ATOMS: atom_id res chain seq x y z
N MET A 1 19.40 -8.28 48.79
CA MET A 1 18.01 -8.31 48.27
C MET A 1 17.96 -7.50 46.98
N ASN A 2 18.23 -8.16 45.84
CA ASN A 2 18.07 -7.55 44.52
C ASN A 2 16.57 -7.51 44.23
N LYS A 3 15.98 -6.31 44.18
CA LYS A 3 14.64 -6.13 43.63
C LYS A 3 14.72 -6.41 42.13
N ILE A 4 14.33 -7.62 41.76
CA ILE A 4 13.97 -7.98 40.39
C ILE A 4 12.94 -6.94 39.96
N ASN A 5 13.32 -6.07 39.01
CA ASN A 5 12.41 -5.11 38.41
C ASN A 5 11.27 -5.91 37.79
N GLN A 6 10.12 -5.92 38.47
CA GLN A 6 8.90 -6.47 37.91
C GLN A 6 8.60 -5.73 36.62
N THR A 7 8.63 -6.49 35.52
CA THR A 7 8.23 -6.08 34.18
C THR A 7 6.71 -5.87 34.18
N ASN A 8 6.28 -4.71 34.68
CA ASN A 8 4.88 -4.24 34.62
C ASN A 8 4.46 -3.96 33.18
N GLY A 9 4.36 -5.00 32.35
CA GLY A 9 3.87 -4.93 30.98
C GLY A 9 4.68 -4.03 30.03
N GLN A 10 5.86 -3.58 30.44
CA GLN A 10 6.81 -2.86 29.60
C GLN A 10 7.89 -3.85 29.14
N GLY A 11 8.19 -3.88 27.84
CA GLY A 11 9.29 -4.69 27.30
C GLY A 11 10.63 -4.36 27.96
N LEU A 12 11.65 -5.18 27.74
CA LEU A 12 12.96 -5.00 28.37
C LEU A 12 13.51 -3.60 28.06
N VAL A 13 13.63 -2.75 29.09
CA VAL A 13 14.13 -1.39 28.96
C VAL A 13 15.64 -1.42 29.09
N LEU A 14 16.35 -0.98 28.05
CA LEU A 14 17.80 -0.81 28.09
C LEU A 14 18.17 0.13 29.24
N SER A 15 19.07 -0.34 30.11
CA SER A 15 19.55 0.38 31.28
C SER A 15 21.01 0.02 31.55
N LYS A 16 21.71 0.84 32.34
CA LYS A 16 23.10 0.54 32.77
C LYS A 16 23.23 -0.86 33.38
N THR A 17 22.23 -1.32 34.13
CA THR A 17 22.22 -2.66 34.74
C THR A 17 22.10 -3.78 33.72
N VAL A 18 21.31 -3.59 32.66
CA VAL A 18 21.12 -4.58 31.59
C VAL A 18 22.33 -4.61 30.65
N LEU A 19 22.97 -3.47 30.42
CA LEU A 19 24.09 -3.33 29.49
C LEU A 19 25.48 -3.55 30.13
N GLY A 20 25.57 -3.56 31.46
CA GLY A 20 26.85 -3.55 32.18
C GLY A 20 27.79 -4.70 31.81
N SER A 21 27.29 -5.94 31.81
CA SER A 21 28.08 -7.12 31.42
C SER A 21 28.32 -7.22 29.92
N LEU A 22 27.43 -6.65 29.10
CA LEU A 22 27.55 -6.62 27.64
C LEU A 22 28.59 -5.61 27.13
N LEU A 23 28.92 -4.61 27.94
CA LEU A 23 29.82 -3.51 27.59
C LEU A 23 31.18 -3.60 28.30
N GLU A 24 31.53 -4.74 28.88
CA GLU A 24 32.87 -4.97 29.43
C GLU A 24 33.94 -4.77 28.34
N GLY A 25 34.88 -3.84 28.59
CA GLY A 25 35.91 -3.47 27.62
C GLY A 25 35.46 -2.49 26.53
N SER A 26 34.24 -1.96 26.58
CA SER A 26 33.80 -0.95 25.61
C SER A 26 34.52 0.39 25.81
N THR A 27 34.71 1.12 24.71
CA THR A 27 35.28 2.47 24.71
C THR A 27 34.25 3.57 24.98
N ILE A 28 32.98 3.21 25.18
CA ILE A 28 31.90 4.18 25.43
C ILE A 28 32.04 4.73 26.86
N SER A 29 32.09 6.06 27.00
CA SER A 29 32.14 6.70 28.30
C SER A 29 30.83 6.52 29.08
N GLU A 30 30.93 6.52 30.41
CA GLU A 30 29.75 6.41 31.28
C GLU A 30 28.76 7.57 31.05
N GLU A 31 29.25 8.78 30.77
CA GLU A 31 28.44 9.94 30.40
C GLU A 31 27.71 9.70 29.06
N GLY A 32 28.38 9.12 28.07
CA GLY A 32 27.78 8.75 26.79
C GLY A 32 26.67 7.71 26.97
N LEU A 33 26.90 6.70 27.81
CA LEU A 33 25.91 5.66 28.12
C LEU A 33 24.68 6.24 28.83
N GLN A 34 24.89 7.15 29.79
CA GLN A 34 23.80 7.83 30.49
C GLN A 34 22.96 8.65 29.51
N LYS A 35 23.61 9.43 28.64
CA LYS A 35 22.93 10.23 27.61
C LYS A 35 22.11 9.40 26.64
N ILE A 36 22.55 8.17 26.31
CA ILE A 36 21.76 7.24 25.49
C ILE A 36 20.52 6.79 26.27
N CYS A 37 20.69 6.33 27.50
CA CYS A 37 19.58 5.86 28.35
C CYS A 37 18.52 6.94 28.56
N ASP A 38 18.94 8.19 28.81
CA ASP A 38 18.05 9.33 29.05
C ASP A 38 17.22 9.70 27.80
N ARG A 39 17.68 9.34 26.60
CA ARG A 39 16.98 9.62 25.32
C ARG A 39 16.04 8.50 24.89
N LEU A 40 16.18 7.29 25.45
CA LEU A 40 15.34 6.14 25.10
C LEU A 40 13.82 6.39 25.28
N PRO A 41 13.34 7.09 26.33
CA PRO A 41 11.91 7.37 26.47
C PRO A 41 11.33 8.15 25.29
N GLU A 42 12.05 9.15 24.79
CA GLU A 42 11.61 9.93 23.63
C GLU A 42 11.67 9.10 22.34
N LEU A 43 12.68 8.24 22.18
CA LEU A 43 12.74 7.30 21.06
C LEU A 43 11.57 6.30 21.07
N HIS A 44 11.19 5.80 22.25
CA HIS A 44 10.01 4.95 22.40
C HIS A 44 8.71 5.69 22.08
N ARG A 45 8.56 6.95 22.53
CA ARG A 45 7.43 7.81 22.15
C ARG A 45 7.37 8.01 20.63
N GLY A 46 8.50 8.37 20.02
CA GLY A 46 8.63 8.57 18.58
C GLY A 46 8.27 7.32 17.78
N LYS A 47 8.77 6.15 18.20
CA LYS A 47 8.43 4.86 17.59
C LYS A 47 6.94 4.52 17.71
N LYS A 48 6.25 4.93 18.78
CA LYS A 48 4.79 4.81 18.89
C LYS A 48 4.03 5.79 18.00
N ALA A 49 4.55 7.00 17.80
CA ALA A 49 3.95 8.02 16.96
C ALA A 49 4.12 7.73 15.45
N PHE A 50 5.28 7.20 15.05
CA PHE A 50 5.66 6.92 13.65
C PHE A 50 5.93 5.44 13.38
N GLY A 51 5.30 4.54 14.15
CA GLY A 51 5.57 3.10 14.07
C GLY A 51 5.10 2.39 12.80
N ARG A 52 4.43 3.13 11.91
CA ARG A 52 4.02 2.67 10.58
C ARG A 52 5.20 2.73 9.62
N LYS A 53 5.26 1.80 8.66
CA LYS A 53 6.33 1.82 7.64
C LYS A 53 6.21 3.05 6.73
N ASN A 54 4.98 3.41 6.37
CA ASN A 54 4.67 4.56 5.53
C ASN A 54 3.81 5.56 6.31
N SER A 55 4.01 6.85 6.04
CA SER A 55 3.10 7.89 6.52
C SER A 55 1.71 7.75 5.89
N GLN A 56 0.67 8.30 6.51
CA GLN A 56 -0.67 8.32 5.92
C GLN A 56 -0.68 9.05 4.58
N THR A 57 0.08 10.14 4.45
CA THR A 57 0.26 10.88 3.20
C THR A 57 0.88 10.02 2.12
N THR A 58 1.95 9.29 2.43
CA THR A 58 2.62 8.38 1.49
C THR A 58 1.69 7.24 1.09
N SER A 59 0.95 6.66 2.02
CA SER A 59 -0.02 5.61 1.68
C SER A 59 -1.13 6.14 0.77
N THR A 60 -1.68 7.31 1.08
CA THR A 60 -2.84 7.85 0.36
C THR A 60 -2.48 8.48 -0.98
N LEU A 61 -1.51 9.41 -0.99
CA LEU A 61 -1.20 10.25 -2.15
C LEU A 61 -0.06 9.73 -3.03
N MET A 62 0.70 8.73 -2.58
CA MET A 62 1.73 8.10 -3.40
C MET A 62 1.35 6.66 -3.67
N SER A 63 1.07 5.84 -2.65
CA SER A 63 0.89 4.40 -2.87
C SER A 63 -0.38 4.09 -3.66
N LEU A 64 -1.52 4.72 -3.33
CA LEU A 64 -2.79 4.46 -4.02
C LEU A 64 -2.89 5.10 -5.40
N THR A 65 -2.22 6.24 -5.60
CA THR A 65 -2.28 7.03 -6.83
C THR A 65 -1.13 6.72 -7.80
N MET A 66 -0.12 5.95 -7.38
CA MET A 66 1.14 5.79 -8.12
C MET A 66 0.96 5.19 -9.52
N ILE A 67 -0.06 4.36 -9.75
CA ILE A 67 -0.24 3.61 -11.01
C ILE A 67 -1.71 3.58 -11.46
N ALA A 68 -2.67 4.01 -10.65
CA ALA A 68 -4.10 3.81 -10.93
C ALA A 68 -5.00 5.01 -10.66
N ASP A 69 -5.65 5.48 -11.73
CA ASP A 69 -6.80 6.41 -11.68
C ASP A 69 -8.15 5.67 -11.54
N SER A 70 -8.15 4.33 -11.55
CA SER A 70 -9.37 3.53 -11.38
C SER A 70 -9.72 3.37 -9.90
N PRO A 71 -10.93 3.78 -9.47
CA PRO A 71 -11.40 3.59 -8.09
C PRO A 71 -11.37 2.13 -7.66
N TYR A 72 -11.71 1.21 -8.57
CA TYR A 72 -11.70 -0.23 -8.31
C TYR A 72 -10.28 -0.78 -8.09
N ARG A 73 -9.28 -0.29 -8.84
CA ARG A 73 -7.87 -0.66 -8.62
C ARG A 73 -7.36 -0.13 -7.28
N GLN A 74 -7.75 1.08 -6.88
CA GLN A 74 -7.39 1.65 -5.58
C GLN A 74 -8.03 0.87 -4.43
N MET A 75 -9.31 0.49 -4.58
CA MET A 75 -10.00 -0.41 -3.65
C MET A 75 -9.32 -1.79 -3.56
N LYS A 76 -8.97 -2.40 -4.71
CA LYS A 76 -8.22 -3.67 -4.78
C LYS A 76 -6.87 -3.57 -4.09
N GLN A 77 -6.17 -2.44 -4.22
CA GLN A 77 -4.92 -2.20 -3.51
C GLN A 77 -5.13 -2.08 -2.00
N CYS A 78 -6.18 -1.39 -1.55
CA CYS A 78 -6.53 -1.34 -0.13
C CYS A 78 -6.80 -2.74 0.43
N LEU A 79 -7.57 -3.57 -0.29
CA LEU A 79 -7.84 -4.95 0.09
C LEU A 79 -6.55 -5.79 0.17
N SER A 80 -5.66 -5.66 -0.82
CA SER A 80 -4.37 -6.36 -0.81
C SER A 80 -3.49 -5.94 0.38
N GLN A 81 -3.46 -4.64 0.72
CA GLN A 81 -2.78 -4.18 1.92
C GLN A 81 -3.41 -4.78 3.16
N ILE A 82 -4.74 -4.67 3.34
CA ILE A 82 -5.46 -5.22 4.49
C ILE A 82 -5.16 -6.71 4.67
N ASP A 83 -5.23 -7.52 3.60
CA ASP A 83 -5.01 -8.96 3.69
C ASP A 83 -3.56 -9.30 4.09
N ALA A 84 -2.57 -8.60 3.54
CA ALA A 84 -1.17 -8.78 3.94
C ALA A 84 -0.95 -8.50 5.44
N LYS A 85 -1.55 -7.43 5.98
CA LYS A 85 -1.45 -7.12 7.43
C LYS A 85 -2.24 -8.12 8.27
N ARG A 86 -3.43 -8.52 7.82
CA ARG A 86 -4.27 -9.53 8.49
C ARG A 86 -3.52 -10.84 8.63
N ASN A 87 -2.86 -11.31 7.57
CA ASN A 87 -2.09 -12.55 7.59
C ASN A 87 -0.88 -12.44 8.55
N ALA A 88 -0.20 -11.29 8.58
CA ALA A 88 0.88 -11.04 9.55
C ALA A 88 0.38 -11.07 11.01
N LEU A 89 -0.83 -10.55 11.28
CA LEU A 89 -1.45 -10.62 12.61
C LEU A 89 -1.84 -12.06 13.01
N ILE A 90 -2.37 -12.84 12.07
CA ILE A 90 -2.69 -14.25 12.29
C ILE A 90 -1.42 -15.03 12.63
N GLU A 91 -0.33 -14.82 11.89
CA GLU A 91 0.95 -15.45 12.17
C GLU A 91 1.49 -15.04 13.55
N ALA A 92 1.49 -13.75 13.86
CA ALA A 92 1.91 -13.23 15.15
C ALA A 92 1.11 -13.85 16.32
N HIS A 93 -0.20 -14.02 16.16
CA HIS A 93 -1.06 -14.67 17.16
C HIS A 93 -0.66 -16.12 17.43
N PHE A 94 -0.41 -16.90 16.39
CA PHE A 94 0.03 -18.29 16.57
C PHE A 94 1.44 -18.39 17.15
N ASN A 95 2.34 -17.46 16.81
CA ASN A 95 3.67 -17.40 17.39
C ASN A 95 3.60 -17.09 18.90
N ILE A 96 2.81 -16.09 19.30
CA ILE A 96 2.54 -15.80 20.71
C ILE A 96 2.01 -17.04 21.45
N LYS A 97 1.05 -17.77 20.88
CA LYS A 97 0.53 -18.99 21.51
C LYS A 97 1.60 -20.08 21.69
N LYS A 98 2.49 -20.25 20.71
CA LYS A 98 3.62 -21.20 20.83
C LYS A 98 4.58 -20.77 21.93
N ASP A 99 4.86 -19.47 21.99
CA ASP A 99 5.76 -18.86 22.97
C ASP A 99 5.21 -18.94 24.40
N GLU A 100 3.90 -18.74 24.60
CA GLU A 100 3.24 -18.98 25.89
C GLU A 100 3.37 -20.43 26.35
N VAL A 101 3.33 -21.40 25.44
CA VAL A 101 3.54 -22.82 25.78
C VAL A 101 5.00 -23.09 26.13
N ARG A 102 5.96 -22.45 25.43
CA ARG A 102 7.40 -22.56 25.74
C ARG A 102 7.71 -21.99 27.12
N ILE A 103 7.22 -20.78 27.43
CA ILE A 103 7.35 -20.16 28.74
C ILE A 103 6.86 -21.11 29.84
N LYS A 104 5.66 -21.69 29.69
CA LYS A 104 5.11 -22.66 30.67
C LYS A 104 5.94 -23.93 30.82
N ARG A 105 6.73 -24.33 29.81
CA ARG A 105 7.65 -25.47 29.91
C ARG A 105 8.92 -25.07 30.65
N TYR A 106 9.50 -23.93 30.29
CA TYR A 106 10.70 -23.41 30.92
C TYR A 106 10.50 -23.06 32.40
N GLU A 107 9.35 -22.48 32.76
CA GLU A 107 9.02 -22.19 34.18
C GLU A 107 8.86 -23.44 35.06
N LYS A 108 8.64 -24.61 34.45
CA LYS A 108 8.59 -25.89 35.17
C LYS A 108 9.97 -26.54 35.30
N GLY A 109 10.93 -26.14 34.48
CA GLY A 109 12.32 -26.54 34.62
C GLY A 109 12.95 -25.84 35.83
N ASP A 110 13.89 -26.52 36.48
CA ASP A 110 14.65 -25.91 37.58
C ASP A 110 15.97 -25.27 37.11
N ASP A 111 16.31 -25.47 35.84
CA ASP A 111 17.51 -24.90 35.21
C ASP A 111 17.44 -23.37 35.17
N GLU A 112 18.56 -22.71 35.47
CA GLU A 112 18.66 -21.26 35.36
C GLU A 112 18.56 -20.79 33.90
N LEU A 113 19.02 -21.60 32.94
CA LEU A 113 18.93 -21.26 31.52
C LEU A 113 17.47 -21.18 31.05
N ASP A 114 16.61 -22.09 31.52
CA ASP A 114 15.19 -22.09 31.21
C ASP A 114 14.51 -20.79 31.71
N LYS A 115 14.86 -20.33 32.91
CA LYS A 115 14.33 -19.08 33.49
C LYS A 115 14.75 -17.87 32.65
N VAL A 116 15.98 -17.84 32.14
CA VAL A 116 16.47 -16.77 31.24
C VAL A 116 15.74 -16.79 29.90
N GLU A 117 15.53 -17.97 29.31
CA GLU A 117 14.81 -18.08 28.03
C GLU A 117 13.34 -17.66 28.17
N ALA A 118 12.70 -17.96 29.29
CA ALA A 118 11.35 -17.49 29.58
C ALA A 118 11.27 -15.95 29.62
N GLU A 119 12.24 -15.27 30.25
CA GLU A 119 12.32 -13.80 30.27
C GLU A 119 12.62 -13.22 28.88
N HIS A 120 13.51 -13.83 28.11
CA HIS A 120 13.81 -13.43 26.73
C HIS A 120 12.58 -13.49 25.83
N ILE A 121 11.80 -14.57 25.91
CA ILE A 121 10.54 -14.72 25.16
C ILE A 121 9.53 -13.65 25.58
N ARG A 122 9.37 -13.39 26.88
CA ARG A 122 8.45 -12.34 27.37
C ARG A 122 8.82 -10.95 26.84
N ALA A 123 10.12 -10.62 26.79
CA ALA A 123 10.59 -9.37 26.21
C ALA A 123 10.23 -9.27 24.72
N THR A 124 10.47 -10.34 23.97
CA THR A 124 10.15 -10.43 22.53
C THR A 124 8.64 -10.30 22.27
N MET A 125 7.80 -10.94 23.09
CA MET A 125 6.34 -10.86 22.98
C MET A 125 5.80 -9.43 23.09
N TYR A 126 6.46 -8.55 23.84
CA TYR A 126 6.06 -7.13 23.94
C TYR A 126 6.27 -6.38 22.61
N GLU A 127 7.36 -6.68 21.89
CA GLU A 127 7.62 -6.07 20.58
C GLU A 127 6.60 -6.52 19.54
N VAL A 128 6.19 -7.78 19.60
CA VAL A 128 5.12 -8.33 18.75
C VAL A 128 3.81 -7.59 18.99
N ARG A 129 3.44 -7.29 20.25
CA ARG A 129 2.23 -6.51 20.57
C ARG A 129 2.27 -5.10 19.98
N THR A 130 3.40 -4.42 20.08
CA THR A 130 3.55 -3.07 19.50
C THR A 130 3.42 -3.11 17.98
N SER A 131 4.01 -4.13 17.34
CA SER A 131 3.91 -4.32 15.90
C SER A 131 2.49 -4.66 15.46
N ALA A 132 1.77 -5.47 16.24
CA ALA A 132 0.37 -5.78 16.02
C ALA A 132 -0.53 -4.54 16.12
N GLU A 133 -0.29 -3.64 17.08
CA GLU A 133 -1.01 -2.37 17.19
C GLU A 133 -0.84 -1.51 15.92
N ASN A 134 0.39 -1.42 15.40
CA ASN A 134 0.67 -0.66 14.18
C ASN A 134 -0.01 -1.29 12.95
N ALA A 135 0.01 -2.61 12.83
CA ALA A 135 -0.70 -3.32 11.76
C ALA A 135 -2.22 -3.07 11.82
N MET A 136 -2.82 -3.11 13.01
CA MET A 136 -4.25 -2.79 13.21
C MET A 136 -4.57 -1.34 12.81
N LYS A 137 -3.72 -0.38 13.19
CA LYS A 137 -3.85 1.04 12.78
C LYS A 137 -3.74 1.25 11.27
N GLU A 138 -2.98 0.42 10.57
CA GLU A 138 -2.91 0.46 9.10
C GLU A 138 -4.15 -0.18 8.47
N ILE A 139 -4.65 -1.30 9.02
CA ILE A 139 -5.89 -1.93 8.56
C ILE A 139 -7.06 -0.94 8.64
N GLY A 140 -7.27 -0.29 9.80
CA GLY A 140 -8.37 0.67 9.95
C GLY A 140 -8.27 1.83 8.97
N MET A 141 -7.06 2.37 8.76
CA MET A 141 -6.82 3.42 7.76
C MET A 141 -7.21 2.97 6.34
N PHE A 142 -6.82 1.76 5.92
CA PHE A 142 -7.15 1.25 4.59
C PHE A 142 -8.64 0.89 4.44
N GLN A 143 -9.31 0.49 5.52
CA GLN A 143 -10.76 0.28 5.54
C GLN A 143 -11.50 1.61 5.31
N ASP A 144 -11.12 2.65 6.05
CA ASP A 144 -11.72 3.99 5.90
C ASP A 144 -11.49 4.53 4.49
N ILE A 145 -10.28 4.40 3.94
CA ILE A 145 -9.96 4.82 2.57
C ILE A 145 -10.79 4.04 1.55
N TYR A 146 -10.88 2.72 1.71
CA TYR A 146 -11.69 1.87 0.83
C TYR A 146 -13.15 2.34 0.80
N ASP A 147 -13.75 2.60 1.96
CA ASP A 147 -15.14 3.06 2.05
C ASP A 147 -15.32 4.47 1.49
N GLN A 148 -14.36 5.37 1.70
CA GLN A 148 -14.38 6.72 1.11
C GLN A 148 -14.31 6.68 -0.42
N ILE A 149 -13.46 5.83 -1.01
CA ILE A 149 -13.39 5.66 -2.47
C ILE A 149 -14.70 5.09 -2.99
N ARG A 150 -15.19 4.02 -2.36
CA ARG A 150 -16.43 3.36 -2.77
C ARG A 150 -17.62 4.31 -2.76
N THR A 151 -17.78 5.07 -1.68
CA THR A 151 -18.89 6.01 -1.52
C THR A 151 -18.77 7.23 -2.44
N SER A 152 -17.58 7.82 -2.58
CA SER A 152 -17.39 9.01 -3.44
C SER A 152 -17.59 8.70 -4.93
N HIS A 153 -17.31 7.47 -5.37
CA HIS A 153 -17.54 7.01 -6.74
C HIS A 153 -18.87 6.28 -6.95
N ASN A 154 -19.78 6.28 -5.95
CA ASN A 154 -21.09 5.60 -6.01
C ASN A 154 -20.99 4.11 -6.37
N ILE A 155 -19.95 3.43 -5.91
CA ILE A 155 -19.73 2.01 -6.13
C ILE A 155 -20.64 1.21 -5.18
N PRO A 156 -21.43 0.24 -5.69
CA PRO A 156 -22.30 -0.57 -4.85
C PRO A 156 -21.49 -1.38 -3.83
N VAL A 157 -22.11 -1.75 -2.70
CA VAL A 157 -21.43 -2.56 -1.67
C VAL A 157 -21.10 -3.96 -2.20
N ASP A 158 -21.98 -4.51 -3.03
CA ASP A 158 -21.95 -5.83 -3.66
C ASP A 158 -21.39 -5.78 -5.09
N TRP A 159 -20.42 -4.92 -5.34
CA TRP A 159 -19.70 -4.89 -6.63
C TRP A 159 -19.04 -6.25 -6.92
N ASP A 160 -18.93 -6.59 -8.20
CA ASP A 160 -18.39 -7.87 -8.64
C ASP A 160 -17.22 -7.73 -9.63
N GLU A 161 -16.73 -8.85 -10.17
CA GLU A 161 -15.58 -8.83 -11.08
C GLU A 161 -15.93 -8.17 -12.42
N GLU A 162 -17.19 -8.25 -12.87
CA GLU A 162 -17.62 -7.59 -14.11
C GLU A 162 -17.55 -6.06 -13.94
N ASP A 163 -17.94 -5.54 -12.76
CA ASP A 163 -17.82 -4.12 -12.43
C ASP A 163 -16.36 -3.62 -12.44
N PHE A 164 -15.43 -4.44 -11.92
CA PHE A 164 -13.99 -4.16 -11.95
C PHE A 164 -13.47 -4.10 -13.39
N GLU A 165 -13.72 -5.16 -14.17
CA GLU A 165 -13.22 -5.29 -15.54
C GLU A 165 -13.74 -4.19 -16.48
N ALA A 166 -14.99 -3.75 -16.28
CA ALA A 166 -15.55 -2.63 -17.04
C ALA A 166 -14.77 -1.32 -16.88
N GLN A 167 -14.08 -1.12 -15.75
CA GLN A 167 -13.28 0.07 -15.48
C GLN A 167 -11.83 -0.03 -15.96
N GLU A 168 -11.38 -1.23 -16.35
CA GLU A 168 -10.01 -1.46 -16.80
C GLU A 168 -9.73 -0.83 -18.17
N ILE A 169 -10.71 -0.83 -19.09
CA ILE A 169 -10.57 -0.17 -20.40
C ILE A 169 -10.41 1.35 -20.24
N PRO A 170 -11.31 2.08 -19.54
CA PRO A 170 -11.10 3.49 -19.22
C PRO A 170 -9.76 3.76 -18.52
N HIS A 171 -9.37 2.89 -17.58
CA HIS A 171 -8.10 3.04 -16.89
C HIS A 171 -6.90 2.96 -17.84
N ALA A 172 -6.87 1.95 -18.70
CA ALA A 172 -5.80 1.75 -19.67
C ALA A 172 -5.67 2.92 -20.64
N LEU A 173 -6.80 3.43 -21.13
CA LEU A 173 -6.84 4.63 -21.98
C LEU A 173 -6.28 5.86 -21.26
N ARG A 174 -6.64 6.10 -19.99
CA ARG A 174 -6.00 7.20 -19.23
C ARG A 174 -4.49 6.99 -19.10
N MET A 175 -4.06 5.76 -18.84
CA MET A 175 -2.65 5.45 -18.61
C MET A 175 -1.79 5.60 -19.86
N CYS A 176 -2.25 5.17 -21.04
CA CYS A 176 -1.47 5.31 -22.27
C CYS A 176 -1.25 6.80 -22.63
N PHE A 177 -2.29 7.64 -22.54
CA PHE A 177 -2.15 9.08 -22.78
C PHE A 177 -1.34 9.80 -21.70
N ARG A 178 -1.48 9.40 -20.43
CA ARG A 178 -0.65 9.94 -19.33
C ARG A 178 0.83 9.61 -19.53
N GLN A 179 1.15 8.38 -19.93
CA GLN A 179 2.53 7.98 -20.25
C GLN A 179 3.07 8.75 -21.46
N ALA A 180 2.25 8.97 -22.49
CA ALA A 180 2.64 9.77 -23.66
C ALA A 180 2.99 11.21 -23.28
N ILE A 181 2.19 11.86 -22.42
CA ILE A 181 2.51 13.19 -21.86
C ILE A 181 3.87 13.16 -21.18
N GLN A 182 4.09 12.20 -20.26
CA GLN A 182 5.34 12.08 -19.53
C GLN A 182 6.55 11.83 -20.45
N ASN A 183 6.39 10.99 -21.47
CA ASN A 183 7.44 10.68 -22.42
C ASN A 183 7.83 11.89 -23.28
N ILE A 184 6.84 12.63 -23.78
CA ILE A 184 7.08 13.85 -24.56
C ILE A 184 7.72 14.92 -23.69
N MET A 185 7.26 15.10 -22.45
CA MET A 185 7.87 16.05 -21.50
C MET A 185 9.32 15.68 -21.16
N SER A 186 9.62 14.39 -21.01
CA SER A 186 10.96 13.93 -20.62
C SER A 186 11.95 13.87 -21.78
N SER A 187 11.52 13.54 -23.00
CA SER A 187 12.42 13.19 -24.10
C SER A 187 12.01 13.74 -25.47
N GLY A 188 10.86 14.41 -25.57
CA GLY A 188 10.27 14.87 -26.82
C GLY A 188 9.68 13.78 -27.71
N ARG A 189 9.83 12.51 -27.34
CA ARG A 189 9.39 11.33 -28.10
C ARG A 189 8.49 10.45 -27.24
N VAL A 190 7.52 9.79 -27.87
CA VAL A 190 6.72 8.74 -27.22
C VAL A 190 7.52 7.45 -27.20
N SER A 191 7.51 6.72 -26.08
CA SER A 191 8.18 5.42 -25.96
C SER A 191 7.46 4.34 -26.77
N ILE A 192 8.21 3.32 -27.20
CA ILE A 192 7.66 2.17 -27.92
C ILE A 192 6.59 1.46 -27.09
N SER A 193 6.80 1.29 -25.78
CA SER A 193 5.82 0.66 -24.90
C SER A 193 4.50 1.42 -24.83
N THR A 194 4.53 2.76 -24.91
CA THR A 194 3.31 3.58 -24.94
C THR A 194 2.60 3.45 -26.30
N VAL A 195 3.37 3.37 -27.39
CA VAL A 195 2.84 3.12 -28.74
C VAL A 195 2.15 1.76 -28.81
N GLU A 196 2.80 0.69 -28.33
CA GLU A 196 2.21 -0.64 -28.24
C GLU A 196 0.94 -0.65 -27.37
N TYR A 197 0.96 0.11 -26.27
CA TYR A 197 -0.20 0.20 -25.38
C TYR A 197 -1.40 0.87 -26.06
N TRP A 198 -1.18 1.86 -26.92
CA TRP A 198 -2.25 2.42 -27.76
C TRP A 198 -2.82 1.38 -28.73
N GLU A 199 -1.97 0.65 -29.44
CA GLU A 199 -2.42 -0.36 -30.41
C GLU A 199 -3.23 -1.47 -29.73
N GLN A 200 -2.80 -1.93 -28.55
CA GLN A 200 -3.52 -2.95 -27.78
C GLN A 200 -4.95 -2.53 -27.45
N PHE A 201 -5.20 -1.24 -27.23
CA PHE A 201 -6.51 -0.68 -26.88
C PHE A 201 -7.21 0.00 -28.07
N GLY A 202 -6.75 -0.26 -29.30
CA GLY A 202 -7.39 0.19 -30.53
C GLY A 202 -7.10 1.63 -30.94
N VAL A 203 -6.25 2.34 -30.20
CA VAL A 203 -5.86 3.71 -30.55
C VAL A 203 -4.77 3.66 -31.62
N HIS A 204 -5.01 4.30 -32.77
CA HIS A 204 -3.98 4.43 -33.80
C HIS A 204 -2.80 5.29 -33.26
N PRO A 205 -1.55 4.81 -33.23
CA PRO A 205 -0.46 5.50 -32.53
C PRO A 205 -0.20 6.94 -32.99
N ILE A 206 -0.23 7.19 -34.30
CA ILE A 206 -0.05 8.53 -34.87
C ILE A 206 -1.15 9.50 -34.41
N VAL A 207 -2.39 9.01 -34.26
CA VAL A 207 -3.51 9.81 -33.76
C VAL A 207 -3.32 10.08 -32.27
N GLY A 208 -2.95 9.05 -31.49
CA GLY A 208 -2.66 9.19 -30.06
C GLY A 208 -1.54 10.21 -29.77
N GLU A 209 -0.44 10.14 -30.52
CA GLU A 209 0.65 11.11 -30.42
C GLU A 209 0.19 12.52 -30.76
N LYS A 210 -0.51 12.70 -31.89
CA LYS A 210 -1.01 14.01 -32.31
C LYS A 210 -1.88 14.65 -31.23
N LEU A 211 -2.89 13.93 -30.73
CA LEU A 211 -3.80 14.44 -29.70
C LEU A 211 -3.07 14.81 -28.41
N THR A 212 -2.04 14.02 -28.04
CA THR A 212 -1.20 14.34 -26.88
C THR A 212 -0.41 15.62 -27.09
N ARG A 213 0.15 15.83 -28.29
CA ARG A 213 0.90 17.06 -28.63
C ARG A 213 -0.01 18.28 -28.68
N ASP A 214 -1.21 18.15 -29.26
CA ASP A 214 -2.21 19.22 -29.31
C ASP A 214 -2.58 19.69 -27.88
N TYR A 215 -2.74 18.75 -26.94
CA TYR A 215 -2.98 19.07 -25.53
C TYR A 215 -1.79 19.80 -24.87
N LEU A 216 -0.55 19.34 -25.12
CA LEU A 216 0.63 20.02 -24.58
C LEU A 216 0.77 21.44 -25.14
N GLU A 217 0.45 21.65 -26.42
CA GLU A 217 0.45 22.97 -27.05
C GLU A 217 -0.63 23.89 -26.47
N SER A 218 -1.83 23.37 -26.20
CA SER A 218 -2.89 24.16 -25.57
C SER A 218 -2.52 24.61 -24.16
N VAL A 219 -1.90 23.73 -23.36
CA VAL A 219 -1.35 24.08 -22.04
C VAL A 219 -0.23 25.13 -22.16
N ALA A 220 0.64 25.03 -23.17
CA ALA A 220 1.68 26.03 -23.39
C ALA A 220 1.09 27.41 -23.77
N ILE A 221 -0.02 27.46 -24.52
CA ILE A 221 -0.77 28.70 -24.77
C ILE A 221 -1.30 29.28 -23.46
N GLU A 222 -1.94 28.47 -22.62
CA GLU A 222 -2.46 28.95 -21.32
C GLU A 222 -1.36 29.54 -20.42
N ILE A 223 -0.18 28.89 -20.37
CA ILE A 223 0.96 29.38 -19.58
C ILE A 223 1.49 30.71 -20.12
N ARG A 224 1.56 30.87 -21.45
CA ARG A 224 1.94 32.16 -22.07
C ARG A 224 0.96 33.29 -21.73
N ASP A 225 -0.31 32.95 -21.55
CA ASP A 225 -1.36 33.87 -21.09
C ASP A 225 -1.34 34.09 -19.56
N ASN A 226 -0.24 33.75 -18.87
CA ASN A 226 -0.07 33.82 -17.41
C ASN A 226 -1.10 33.01 -16.61
N LYS A 227 -1.68 31.96 -17.20
CA LYS A 227 -2.50 30.98 -16.46
C LYS A 227 -1.63 29.83 -15.98
N LEU A 228 -1.94 29.31 -14.79
CA LEU A 228 -1.26 28.17 -14.20
C LEU A 228 -2.25 26.99 -14.07
N PRO A 229 -2.44 26.19 -15.13
CA PRO A 229 -3.39 25.08 -15.08
C PRO A 229 -2.96 24.06 -14.02
N SER A 230 -3.92 23.63 -13.21
CA SER A 230 -3.69 22.56 -12.24
C SER A 230 -3.75 21.17 -12.90
N VAL A 231 -3.38 20.14 -12.14
CA VAL A 231 -3.46 18.73 -12.58
C VAL A 231 -4.86 18.33 -13.08
N VAL A 232 -5.90 19.07 -12.66
CA VAL A 232 -7.28 18.87 -13.12
C VAL A 232 -7.42 19.05 -14.63
N SER A 233 -6.65 19.95 -15.25
CA SER A 233 -6.66 20.12 -16.72
C SER A 233 -6.23 18.82 -17.42
N MET A 234 -5.18 18.18 -16.91
CA MET A 234 -4.73 16.88 -17.42
C MET A 234 -5.79 15.80 -17.21
N HIS A 235 -6.42 15.72 -16.04
CA HIS A 235 -7.48 14.73 -15.81
C HIS A 235 -8.63 14.87 -16.80
N LYS A 236 -9.06 16.10 -17.10
CA LYS A 236 -10.09 16.36 -18.11
C LYS A 236 -9.68 15.91 -19.51
N PHE A 237 -8.42 16.14 -19.90
CA PHE A 237 -7.90 15.64 -21.17
C PHE A 237 -7.93 14.11 -21.21
N LEU A 238 -7.46 13.44 -20.15
CA LEU A 238 -7.48 11.98 -20.07
C LEU A 238 -8.90 11.40 -20.14
N ASP A 239 -9.86 12.02 -19.42
CA ASP A 239 -11.27 11.62 -19.48
C ASP A 239 -11.87 11.82 -20.87
N HIS A 240 -11.48 12.89 -21.58
CA HIS A 240 -11.91 13.11 -22.97
C HIS A 240 -11.36 12.03 -23.93
N MET A 241 -10.11 11.60 -23.74
CA MET A 241 -9.53 10.49 -24.50
C MET A 241 -10.24 9.17 -24.23
N VAL A 242 -10.60 8.89 -22.97
CA VAL A 242 -11.43 7.73 -22.63
C VAL A 242 -12.73 7.74 -23.42
N GLU A 243 -13.48 8.85 -23.40
CA GLU A 243 -14.75 8.93 -24.10
C GLU A 243 -14.60 8.76 -25.62
N THR A 244 -13.51 9.31 -26.19
CA THR A 244 -13.21 9.22 -27.62
C THR A 244 -12.89 7.79 -28.07
N PHE A 245 -12.15 7.02 -27.27
CA PHE A 245 -11.61 5.71 -27.67
C PHE A 245 -12.22 4.52 -26.91
N LYS A 246 -13.27 4.71 -26.12
CA LYS A 246 -13.83 3.68 -25.21
C LYS A 246 -14.17 2.35 -25.87
N ASP A 247 -14.56 2.36 -27.16
CA ASP A 247 -15.00 1.18 -27.90
C ASP A 247 -13.93 0.61 -28.84
N GLU A 248 -12.80 1.30 -29.03
CA GLU A 248 -11.82 0.97 -30.07
C GLU A 248 -11.05 -0.32 -29.78
N HIS A 249 -10.91 -0.70 -28.50
CA HIS A 249 -10.35 -1.97 -28.08
C HIS A 249 -11.05 -3.19 -28.72
N LYS A 250 -12.32 -3.06 -29.15
CA LYS A 250 -13.08 -4.09 -29.86
C LYS A 250 -12.44 -4.48 -31.19
N HIS A 251 -11.75 -3.55 -31.87
CA HIS A 251 -11.00 -3.85 -33.09
C HIS A 251 -9.81 -4.76 -32.79
N SER A 252 -9.11 -4.53 -31.68
CA SER A 252 -8.02 -5.39 -31.22
C SER A 252 -8.52 -6.79 -30.86
N LEU A 253 -9.66 -6.89 -30.15
CA LEU A 253 -10.32 -8.18 -29.85
C LEU A 253 -10.70 -8.95 -31.13
N THR A 254 -11.31 -8.25 -32.09
CA THR A 254 -11.68 -8.82 -33.39
C THR A 254 -10.47 -9.37 -34.12
N ARG A 255 -9.35 -8.65 -34.09
CA ARG A 255 -8.10 -9.05 -34.76
C ARG A 255 -7.50 -10.33 -34.18
N ILE A 256 -7.60 -10.53 -32.86
CA ILE A 256 -7.07 -11.73 -32.18
C ILE A 256 -8.09 -12.87 -32.08
N GLY A 257 -9.32 -12.67 -32.56
CA GLY A 257 -10.38 -13.69 -32.55
C GLY A 257 -10.98 -13.95 -31.17
N VAL A 258 -11.09 -12.92 -30.32
CA VAL A 258 -11.69 -13.00 -28.99
C VAL A 258 -13.01 -12.21 -28.96
N ASP A 259 -14.09 -12.84 -28.50
CA ASP A 259 -15.44 -12.24 -28.51
C ASP A 259 -15.66 -11.20 -27.40
N SER A 260 -15.07 -11.42 -26.22
CA SER A 260 -15.21 -10.52 -25.07
C SER A 260 -13.98 -10.56 -24.18
N VAL A 261 -13.66 -9.42 -23.53
CA VAL A 261 -12.61 -9.34 -22.51
C VAL A 261 -12.99 -10.21 -21.30
N VAL A 262 -14.23 -10.06 -20.83
CA VAL A 262 -14.72 -10.76 -19.64
C VAL A 262 -15.22 -12.14 -20.01
N ASN A 263 -14.69 -13.16 -19.35
CA ASN A 263 -15.24 -14.52 -19.41
C ASN A 263 -16.20 -14.76 -18.25
N HIS A 264 -17.50 -14.66 -18.54
CA HIS A 264 -18.57 -14.80 -17.56
C HIS A 264 -18.64 -16.16 -16.85
N GLN A 265 -17.95 -17.20 -17.35
CA GLN A 265 -17.90 -18.51 -16.69
C GLN A 265 -16.93 -18.53 -15.50
N TYR A 266 -15.90 -17.69 -15.53
CA TYR A 266 -14.84 -17.64 -14.52
C TYR A 266 -14.87 -16.36 -13.69
N ALA A 267 -15.68 -15.38 -14.07
CA ALA A 267 -15.85 -14.14 -13.32
C ALA A 267 -16.70 -14.37 -12.05
N TYR A 268 -16.25 -13.81 -10.92
CA TYR A 268 -17.06 -13.74 -9.70
C TYR A 268 -18.31 -12.89 -9.96
N LYS A 269 -19.47 -13.44 -9.61
CA LYS A 269 -20.77 -12.75 -9.71
C LYS A 269 -21.40 -12.62 -8.35
N LYS A 270 -22.08 -11.51 -8.11
CA LYS A 270 -22.91 -11.34 -6.91
C LYS A 270 -24.02 -12.39 -6.82
N ALA A 271 -24.29 -12.83 -5.59
CA ALA A 271 -25.18 -13.94 -5.25
C ALA A 271 -26.68 -13.76 -5.64
N TYR A 272 -27.07 -12.68 -6.32
CA TYR A 272 -28.47 -12.37 -6.64
C TYR A 272 -28.87 -12.60 -8.11
N LYS A 273 -27.95 -12.94 -9.02
CA LYS A 273 -28.29 -13.18 -10.45
C LYS A 273 -28.69 -14.63 -10.78
N GLU A 274 -28.64 -15.57 -9.84
CA GLU A 274 -28.95 -16.99 -10.11
C GLU A 274 -30.45 -17.36 -10.11
N LYS A 275 -31.36 -16.41 -9.82
CA LYS A 275 -32.81 -16.73 -9.75
C LYS A 275 -33.60 -16.65 -11.06
N ASN A 276 -32.98 -16.34 -12.20
CA ASN A 276 -33.68 -16.29 -13.49
C ASN A 276 -32.89 -16.99 -14.60
N LYS A 277 -32.64 -18.30 -14.44
CA LYS A 277 -32.42 -19.22 -15.55
C LYS A 277 -33.38 -20.39 -15.43
#